data_AF-A0A7C2K815-F1
#
_entry.id   AF-A0A7C2K815-F1
#
_cell.length_a   1.000
_cell.length_b   1.000
_cell.length_c   1.000
_cell.angle_alpha   90.00
_cell.angle_beta   90.00
_cell.angle_gamma   90.00
#
_symmetry.space_group_name_H-M   'P 1'
#
loop_
_entity.id
_entity.type
_entity.pdbx_description
1 polymer ?
#
loop_
_entity_poly.entity_id
_entity_poly.type
_entity_poly.pdbx_seq_one_letter_code
_entity_poly.pdbx_strand_id
1 'polypeptide(L)'
;MARYFESITFAQIEPHSTQRKGRSCKDCHQNPKVVGLGYGEGLDRLSRVGDREGRALVRFNREGLRPFTKEELDRILRVGLCLSCHGERDRIFKKWRSDLQCPRLKTLP
;
A
#
# COMPACT_ATOMS: atom_id res chain seq x y z
N MET A 1 -5.27 5.95 36.28
CA MET A 1 -4.83 6.17 34.88
C MET A 1 -5.01 4.87 34.12
N ALA A 2 -6.15 4.70 33.45
CA ALA A 2 -6.46 3.47 32.73
C ALA A 2 -5.51 3.33 31.52
N ARG A 3 -4.72 2.26 31.49
CA ARG A 3 -3.90 1.90 30.33
C ARG A 3 -4.82 1.27 29.30
N TYR A 4 -5.38 2.10 28.43
CA TYR A 4 -6.12 1.62 27.27
C TYR A 4 -5.16 0.93 26.30
N PHE A 5 -5.68 -0.04 25.56
CA PHE A 5 -4.95 -0.83 24.57
C PHE A 5 -4.19 0.05 23.56
N GLU A 6 -2.85 -0.04 23.52
CA GLU A 6 -2.01 0.83 22.67
C GLU A 6 -1.69 0.24 21.28
N SER A 7 -1.44 -1.07 21.17
CA SER A 7 -1.06 -1.71 19.89
C SER A 7 -1.26 -3.23 19.91
N ILE A 8 -1.66 -3.82 18.78
CA ILE A 8 -1.62 -5.27 18.56
C ILE A 8 -0.20 -5.68 18.13
N THR A 9 0.31 -6.78 18.67
CA THR A 9 1.50 -7.44 18.12
C THR A 9 1.06 -8.42 17.04
N PHE A 10 1.51 -8.22 15.80
CA PHE A 10 1.25 -9.13 14.70
C PHE A 10 2.34 -10.19 14.59
N ALA A 11 1.92 -11.44 14.43
CA ALA A 11 2.82 -12.52 14.03
C ALA A 11 3.25 -12.32 12.56
N GLN A 12 4.47 -12.75 12.26
CA GLN A 12 5.08 -12.65 10.94
C GLN A 12 4.15 -13.17 9.83
N ILE A 13 3.95 -12.34 8.82
CA ILE A 13 3.41 -12.76 7.53
C ILE A 13 4.60 -12.68 6.58
N GLU A 14 5.01 -13.81 6.01
CA GLU A 14 5.91 -13.85 4.86
C GLU A 14 5.03 -13.94 3.61
N PRO A 15 4.55 -12.83 3.04
CA PRO A 15 3.66 -12.87 1.91
C PRO A 15 4.45 -13.28 0.67
N HIS A 16 4.55 -14.58 0.43
CA HIS A 16 4.88 -15.13 -0.87
C HIS A 16 3.58 -15.62 -1.53
N SER A 17 3.48 -15.44 -2.85
CA SER A 17 2.35 -16.01 -3.59
C SER A 17 2.54 -17.52 -3.74
N THR A 18 1.50 -18.30 -3.43
CA THR A 18 1.40 -19.72 -3.82
C THR A 18 0.57 -19.91 -5.09
N GLN A 19 0.12 -18.82 -5.72
CA GLN A 19 -0.76 -18.84 -6.88
C GLN A 19 0.04 -18.92 -8.18
N ARG A 20 -0.53 -19.58 -9.20
CA ARG A 20 0.08 -19.70 -10.54
C ARG A 20 0.12 -18.38 -11.31
N LYS A 21 -0.74 -17.41 -10.98
CA LYS A 21 -0.82 -16.11 -11.63
C LYS A 21 -0.57 -15.01 -10.60
N GLY A 22 0.13 -13.96 -11.02
CA GLY A 22 0.26 -12.74 -10.24
C GLY A 22 -1.09 -12.03 -10.08
N ARG A 23 -1.21 -11.23 -9.03
CA ARG A 23 -2.37 -10.36 -8.80
C ARG A 23 -2.46 -9.27 -9.88
N SER A 24 -3.65 -8.67 -10.01
CA SER A 24 -3.87 -7.55 -10.93
C SER A 24 -3.08 -6.32 -10.47
N CYS A 25 -2.80 -5.38 -11.38
CA CYS A 25 -2.15 -4.12 -11.01
C CYS A 25 -3.03 -3.34 -10.01
N LYS A 26 -4.35 -3.36 -10.23
CA LYS A 26 -5.33 -2.66 -9.37
C LYS A 26 -5.36 -3.24 -7.95
N ASP A 27 -5.15 -4.54 -7.80
CA ASP A 27 -5.16 -5.21 -6.50
C ASP A 27 -4.11 -4.65 -5.55
N CYS A 28 -2.98 -4.18 -6.06
CA CYS A 28 -1.91 -3.61 -5.23
C CYS A 28 -1.89 -2.07 -5.28
N HIS A 29 -2.08 -1.47 -6.46
CA HIS A 29 -1.88 -0.04 -6.66
C HIS A 29 -3.12 0.82 -6.40
N GLN A 30 -4.31 0.22 -6.29
CA GLN A 30 -5.57 0.92 -6.00
C GLN A 30 -6.31 0.38 -4.77
N ASN A 31 -5.67 -0.52 -4.01
CA ASN A 31 -6.28 -1.13 -2.83
C ASN A 31 -5.50 -0.75 -1.55
N PRO A 32 -6.05 0.14 -0.70
CA PRO A 32 -5.38 0.58 0.52
C PRO A 32 -5.11 -0.58 1.50
N LYS A 33 -5.94 -1.62 1.50
CA LYS A 33 -5.75 -2.77 2.38
C LYS A 33 -4.46 -3.51 2.07
N VAL A 34 -4.15 -3.71 0.78
CA VAL A 34 -3.01 -4.54 0.36
C VAL A 34 -1.69 -3.88 0.76
N VAL A 35 -1.65 -2.56 0.86
CA VAL A 35 -0.49 -1.80 1.36
C VAL A 35 -0.52 -1.55 2.88
N GLY A 36 -1.46 -2.15 3.61
CA GLY A 36 -1.51 -2.09 5.08
C GLY A 36 -2.25 -0.91 5.67
N LEU A 37 -3.02 -0.14 4.88
CA LEU A 37 -3.82 1.00 5.34
C LEU A 37 -5.25 0.63 5.78
N GLY A 38 -5.64 -0.65 5.68
CA GLY A 38 -6.99 -1.15 5.96
C GLY A 38 -8.03 -0.78 4.90
N TYR A 39 -9.31 -1.03 5.18
CA TYR A 39 -10.48 -0.67 4.34
C TYR A 39 -11.12 0.69 4.68
N GLY A 40 -10.80 1.34 5.81
CA GLY A 40 -11.33 2.68 6.10
C GLY A 40 -11.46 3.02 7.58
N GLU A 41 -12.33 3.98 7.89
CA GLU A 41 -12.67 4.45 9.24
C GLU A 41 -13.58 3.43 9.98
N GLY A 42 -13.65 3.48 11.31
CA GLY A 42 -14.54 2.64 12.12
C GLY A 42 -13.89 1.35 12.67
N LEU A 43 -14.67 0.28 12.87
CA LEU A 43 -14.20 -1.01 13.41
C LEU A 43 -13.07 -1.64 12.59
N ASP A 44 -12.96 -1.25 11.32
CA ASP A 44 -11.90 -1.68 10.42
C ASP A 44 -10.54 -1.01 10.68
N ARG A 45 -10.45 -0.06 11.62
CA ARG A 45 -9.16 0.49 12.08
C ARG A 45 -8.21 -0.60 12.59
N LEU A 46 -8.73 -1.74 13.05
CA LEU A 46 -7.95 -2.89 13.50
C LEU A 46 -7.24 -3.64 12.36
N SER A 47 -7.64 -3.44 11.10
CA SER A 47 -6.99 -4.06 9.94
C SER A 47 -5.78 -3.26 9.43
N ARG A 48 -5.51 -2.09 10.01
CA ARG A 48 -4.39 -1.22 9.63
C ARG A 48 -3.09 -1.65 10.31
N VAL A 49 -2.05 -1.77 9.50
CA VAL A 49 -0.68 -2.07 9.94
C VAL A 49 0.13 -0.77 10.07
N GLY A 50 -0.16 0.19 9.20
CA GLY A 50 0.38 1.55 9.26
C GLY A 50 -0.64 2.58 8.77
N ASP A 51 -0.25 3.85 8.80
CA ASP A 51 -1.02 4.96 8.25
C ASP A 51 -0.36 5.60 7.02
N ARG A 52 -1.00 6.63 6.46
CA ARG A 52 -0.52 7.31 5.24
C ARG A 52 0.76 8.11 5.50
N GLU A 53 1.03 8.44 6.74
CA GLU A 53 2.22 9.12 7.20
C GLU A 53 3.40 8.14 7.41
N GLY A 54 3.17 6.83 7.23
CA GLY A 54 4.16 5.78 7.41
C GLY A 54 4.40 5.39 8.86
N ARG A 55 3.54 5.81 9.80
CA ARG A 55 3.63 5.41 11.21
C ARG A 55 3.13 3.98 11.36
N ALA A 56 3.86 3.18 12.13
CA ALA A 56 3.43 1.84 12.51
C ALA A 56 2.32 1.90 13.57
N LEU A 57 1.22 1.19 13.30
CA LEU A 57 0.09 1.05 14.22
C LEU A 57 0.12 -0.30 14.97
N VAL A 58 0.91 -1.24 14.47
CA VAL A 58 1.13 -2.56 15.10
C VAL A 58 2.62 -2.76 15.39
N ARG A 59 2.90 -3.67 16.32
CA ARG A 59 4.27 -4.13 16.58
C ARG A 59 4.52 -5.46 15.89
N PHE A 60 5.76 -5.71 15.52
CA PHE A 60 6.20 -6.97 14.96
C PHE A 60 7.14 -7.69 15.94
N ASN A 61 7.12 -9.01 15.93
CA ASN A 61 7.93 -9.84 16.80
C ASN A 61 9.37 -10.05 16.30
N ARG A 62 9.66 -9.71 15.03
CA ARG A 62 10.97 -9.87 14.39
C ARG A 62 11.56 -8.53 13.99
N GLU A 63 12.85 -8.38 14.20
CA GLU A 63 13.60 -7.18 13.82
C GLU A 63 13.55 -6.95 12.30
N GLY A 64 13.44 -5.67 11.90
CA GLY A 64 13.37 -5.26 10.49
C GLY A 64 11.97 -5.27 9.86
N LEU A 65 10.97 -5.88 10.51
CA LEU A 65 9.59 -5.82 10.03
C LEU A 65 8.96 -4.44 10.34
N ARG A 66 8.41 -3.81 9.30
CA ARG A 66 7.72 -2.52 9.39
C ARG A 66 6.64 -2.39 8.31
N PRO A 67 5.64 -1.51 8.48
CA PRO A 67 4.85 -1.04 7.35
C PRO A 67 5.71 -0.25 6.35
N PHE A 68 5.14 0.02 5.19
CA PHE A 68 5.72 0.94 4.21
C PHE A 68 5.87 2.36 4.78
N THR A 69 6.94 3.06 4.39
CA THR A 69 7.08 4.49 4.70
C THR A 69 6.12 5.30 3.82
N LYS A 70 5.91 6.57 4.18
CA LYS A 70 5.12 7.50 3.36
C LYS A 70 5.62 7.54 1.91
N GLU A 71 6.93 7.65 1.70
CA GLU A 71 7.52 7.74 0.36
C GLU A 71 7.33 6.46 -0.46
N GLU A 72 7.38 5.30 0.21
CA GLU A 72 7.09 4.00 -0.42
C GLU A 72 5.61 3.89 -0.80
N LEU A 73 4.70 4.25 0.12
CA LEU A 73 3.27 4.28 -0.13
C LEU A 73 2.94 5.21 -1.29
N ASP A 74 3.49 6.43 -1.31
CA ASP A 74 3.25 7.41 -2.37
C ASP A 74 3.72 6.87 -3.73
N ARG A 75 4.89 6.22 -3.79
CA ARG A 75 5.39 5.60 -5.03
C ARG A 75 4.51 4.44 -5.50
N ILE A 76 4.06 3.57 -4.59
CA ILE A 76 3.20 2.43 -4.91
C ILE A 76 1.84 2.95 -5.40
N LEU A 77 1.19 3.82 -4.64
CA LEU A 77 -0.17 4.30 -4.92
C LEU A 77 -0.23 5.27 -6.11
N ARG A 78 0.87 5.96 -6.44
CA ARG A 78 0.95 6.81 -7.64
C ARG A 78 0.62 6.06 -8.92
N VAL A 79 1.02 4.80 -9.05
CA VAL A 79 0.67 3.97 -10.23
C VAL A 79 -0.84 3.77 -10.33
N GLY A 80 -1.54 3.76 -9.19
CA GLY A 80 -3.00 3.71 -9.13
C GLY A 80 -3.68 4.85 -9.88
N LEU A 81 -3.06 6.03 -9.95
CA LEU A 81 -3.58 7.15 -10.74
C LEU A 81 -3.53 6.87 -12.25
N CYS A 82 -2.52 6.11 -12.72
CA CYS A 82 -2.38 5.74 -14.12
C CYS A 82 -3.46 4.73 -14.55
N LEU A 83 -3.81 3.80 -13.66
CA LEU A 83 -4.74 2.69 -13.93
C LEU A 83 -6.20 3.12 -14.14
N SER A 84 -6.54 4.37 -13.83
CA SER A 84 -7.85 4.94 -14.15
C SER A 84 -8.05 5.18 -15.65
N CYS A 85 -6.98 5.39 -16.40
CA CYS A 85 -7.03 5.64 -17.85
C CYS A 85 -6.26 4.58 -18.67
N HIS A 86 -5.19 4.00 -18.11
CA HIS A 86 -4.36 3.01 -18.78
C HIS A 86 -4.65 1.60 -18.28
N GLY A 87 -4.88 0.66 -19.21
CA GLY A 87 -5.05 -0.76 -18.89
C GLY A 87 -3.72 -1.43 -18.53
N GLU A 88 -3.78 -2.56 -17.81
CA GLU A 88 -2.59 -3.26 -17.28
C GLU A 88 -1.57 -3.69 -18.35
N ARG A 89 -2.01 -3.84 -19.61
CA ARG A 89 -1.16 -4.25 -20.74
C ARG A 89 -0.76 -3.08 -21.64
N ASP A 90 -1.07 -1.86 -21.24
CA ASP A 90 -0.73 -0.65 -22.01
C ASP A 90 0.79 -0.53 -22.17
N ARG A 91 1.22 0.04 -23.30
CA ARG A 91 2.63 0.26 -23.64
C ARG A 91 3.33 1.17 -22.65
N ILE A 92 2.61 2.07 -21.97
CA ILE A 92 3.18 2.94 -20.94
C ILE A 92 3.87 2.12 -19.84
N PHE A 93 3.26 1.01 -19.41
CA PHE A 93 3.80 0.17 -18.35
C PHE A 93 5.01 -0.65 -18.77
N LYS A 94 5.23 -0.86 -20.09
CA LYS A 94 6.43 -1.53 -20.61
C LYS A 94 7.69 -0.66 -20.50
N LYS A 95 7.54 0.66 -20.43
CA LYS A 95 8.65 1.64 -20.34
C LYS A 95 8.46 2.57 -19.14
N TRP A 96 7.75 2.12 -18.12
CA TRP A 96 7.41 2.98 -16.99
C TRP A 96 8.65 3.37 -16.18
N ARG A 97 8.65 4.61 -15.70
CA ARG A 97 9.68 5.16 -14.81
C ARG A 97 9.02 6.01 -13.73
N SER A 98 9.67 6.12 -12.58
CA SER A 98 9.17 6.89 -11.43
C SER A 98 9.08 8.40 -11.68
N ASP A 99 9.86 8.93 -12.64
CA ASP A 99 9.86 10.32 -13.06
C ASP A 99 8.82 10.62 -14.16
N LEU A 100 8.16 9.60 -14.70
CA LEU A 100 7.23 9.75 -15.81
C LEU A 100 6.06 10.68 -15.43
N GLN A 101 5.95 11.80 -16.15
CA GLN A 101 4.89 12.78 -15.97
C GLN A 101 3.68 12.42 -16.84
N CYS A 102 2.49 12.53 -16.26
CA CYS A 102 1.25 12.32 -17.00
C CYS A 102 0.96 13.56 -17.85
N PRO A 103 0.76 13.43 -19.18
CA PRO A 103 0.41 14.58 -20.02
C PRO A 103 -0.94 15.21 -19.65
N ARG A 104 -1.83 14.42 -19.04
CA ARG A 104 -3.19 14.85 -18.63
C ARG A 104 -3.21 15.42 -17.22
N LEU A 105 -2.47 14.80 -16.30
CA LEU A 105 -2.34 15.22 -14.91
C LEU A 105 -1.00 15.94 -14.75
N LYS A 106 -1.00 17.24 -15.03
CA LYS A 106 0.22 18.08 -15.03
C LYS A 106 0.82 18.26 -13.63
N THR A 107 0.02 18.08 -12.57
CA THR A 107 0.45 18.15 -11.16
C THR A 107 -0.19 17.00 -10.38
N LEU A 108 0.60 16.32 -9.55
CA LEU A 108 0.08 15.33 -8.61
C LEU A 108 -0.78 16.05 -7.55
N PRO A 109 -1.96 15.52 -7.20
CA PRO A 109 -2.74 15.99 -6.05
C PRO A 109 -2.05 15.72 -4.72
#